data_AF-A0A0P1HIQ2-F1
#
_entry.id   AF-A0A0P1HIQ2-F1
#
_cell.length_a   1.000
_cell.length_b   1.000
_cell.length_c   1.000
_cell.angle_alpha   90.00
_cell.angle_beta   90.00
_cell.angle_gamma   90.00
#
_symmetry.space_group_name_H-M   'P 1'
#
loop_
_entity.id
_entity.type
_entity.pdbx_description
1 polymer ?
#
loop_
_entity_poly.entity_id
_entity_poly.type
_entity_poly.pdbx_seq_one_letter_code
_entity_poly.pdbx_strand_id
1 'polypeptide(L)'
;MHRCLICLPLLLGCCSAQISHFSGQPAVRVTVEGSSFDVRLRGNLAEATRINPQYAPRLGLLRARAARAMQAASGCQVMGVLGDQAVMTGILDCSSETD
;
A
#
# COMPACT_ATOMS: atom_id res chain seq x y z
N MET A 1 -27.48 -31.26 -31.27
CA MET A 1 -28.09 -30.76 -30.04
C MET A 1 -27.00 -30.25 -29.11
N HIS A 2 -27.00 -28.92 -28.95
CA HIS A 2 -26.50 -28.14 -27.82
C HIS A 2 -25.29 -28.66 -27.06
N ARG A 3 -24.14 -28.08 -27.35
CA ARG A 3 -23.20 -27.64 -26.30
C ARG A 3 -22.27 -26.61 -26.90
N CYS A 4 -22.84 -25.44 -27.15
CA CYS A 4 -22.08 -24.19 -27.22
C CYS A 4 -21.43 -24.05 -25.84
N LEU A 5 -20.21 -24.56 -25.71
CA LEU A 5 -19.40 -24.46 -24.50
C LEU A 5 -18.94 -23.00 -24.44
N ILE A 6 -19.82 -22.14 -23.96
CA ILE A 6 -19.56 -20.71 -23.77
C ILE A 6 -18.41 -20.60 -22.76
N CYS A 7 -17.21 -20.39 -23.29
CA CYS A 7 -16.04 -20.02 -22.55
C CYS A 7 -16.24 -18.55 -22.13
N LEU A 8 -16.85 -18.33 -20.96
CA LEU A 8 -17.00 -17.01 -20.37
C LEU A 8 -15.69 -16.70 -19.61
N PRO A 9 -14.80 -15.83 -20.13
CA PRO A 9 -13.63 -15.45 -19.36
C PRO A 9 -14.10 -14.55 -18.22
N LEU A 10 -13.96 -15.06 -17.01
CA LEU A 10 -14.24 -14.34 -15.77
C LEU A 10 -13.22 -13.20 -15.64
N LEU A 11 -13.56 -12.02 -16.17
CA LEU A 11 -12.81 -10.79 -15.98
C LEU A 11 -12.91 -10.37 -14.51
N LEU A 12 -12.07 -10.95 -13.66
CA LEU A 12 -11.88 -10.52 -12.27
C LEU A 12 -11.10 -9.19 -12.30
N GLY A 13 -11.85 -8.09 -12.43
CA GLY A 13 -11.33 -6.76 -12.14
C GLY A 13 -10.95 -6.70 -10.67
N CYS A 14 -9.65 -6.60 -10.37
CA CYS A 14 -9.15 -6.41 -9.02
C CYS A 14 -9.56 -5.01 -8.55
N CYS A 15 -10.67 -4.90 -7.84
CA CYS A 15 -11.16 -3.63 -7.29
C CYS A 15 -10.29 -3.25 -6.08
N SER A 16 -9.13 -2.61 -6.32
CA SER A 16 -8.39 -1.96 -5.25
C SER A 16 -9.09 -0.65 -4.92
N ALA A 17 -9.76 -0.55 -3.78
CA ALA A 17 -10.30 0.71 -3.29
C ALA A 17 -9.14 1.71 -3.11
N GLN A 18 -9.07 2.69 -4.00
CA GLN A 18 -8.12 3.80 -3.88
C GLN A 18 -8.71 4.82 -2.91
N ILE A 19 -7.99 5.18 -1.86
CA ILE A 19 -8.38 6.34 -1.06
C ILE A 19 -8.20 7.56 -1.97
N SER A 20 -9.26 8.36 -2.12
CA SER A 20 -9.34 9.48 -3.07
C SER A 20 -8.12 10.41 -3.03
N HIS A 21 -7.50 10.58 -1.86
CA HIS A 21 -6.32 11.44 -1.69
C HIS A 21 -5.05 10.93 -2.41
N PHE A 22 -4.89 9.63 -2.64
CA PHE A 22 -3.74 9.06 -3.36
C PHE A 22 -4.12 8.55 -4.77
N SER A 23 -5.31 8.90 -5.25
CA SER A 23 -5.77 8.54 -6.59
C SER A 23 -4.80 9.08 -7.65
N GLY A 24 -4.49 8.25 -8.64
CA GLY A 24 -3.55 8.59 -9.73
C GLY A 24 -2.07 8.43 -9.39
N GLN A 25 -1.69 8.23 -8.11
CA GLN A 25 -0.29 8.04 -7.74
C GLN A 25 0.18 6.60 -8.03
N PRO A 26 1.37 6.41 -8.63
CA PRO A 26 1.92 5.09 -8.86
C PRO A 26 2.21 4.39 -7.53
N ALA A 27 1.92 3.09 -7.47
CA ALA A 27 2.19 2.29 -6.30
C ALA A 27 3.55 1.59 -6.41
N VAL A 28 4.37 1.72 -5.38
CA VAL A 28 5.62 0.98 -5.20
C VAL A 28 5.36 -0.19 -4.26
N ARG A 29 5.60 -1.41 -4.74
CA ARG A 29 5.39 -2.61 -3.94
C ARG A 29 6.60 -2.90 -3.06
N VAL A 30 6.40 -2.94 -1.75
CA VAL A 30 7.46 -3.21 -0.78
C VAL A 30 7.02 -4.34 0.16
N THR A 31 7.90 -5.32 0.36
CA THR A 31 7.69 -6.40 1.33
C THR A 31 8.65 -6.25 2.49
N VAL A 32 8.12 -6.19 3.71
CA VAL A 32 8.87 -6.06 4.96
C VAL A 32 8.46 -7.20 5.89
N GLU A 33 9.41 -8.09 6.22
CA GLU A 33 9.19 -9.19 7.17
C GLU A 33 7.92 -10.01 6.87
N GLY A 34 7.69 -10.30 5.58
CA GLY A 34 6.54 -11.07 5.11
C GLY A 34 5.24 -10.26 4.94
N SER A 35 5.17 -9.00 5.35
CA SER A 35 4.04 -8.10 5.06
C SER A 35 4.31 -7.31 3.78
N SER A 36 3.38 -7.33 2.83
CA SER A 36 3.50 -6.67 1.54
C SER A 36 2.56 -5.47 1.46
N PHE A 37 3.09 -4.35 0.99
CA PHE A 37 2.39 -3.08 0.91
C PHE A 37 2.53 -2.49 -0.50
N ASP A 38 1.45 -1.92 -1.00
CA ASP A 38 1.49 -0.94 -2.08
C ASP A 38 1.62 0.44 -1.45
N VAL A 39 2.77 1.08 -1.69
CA VAL A 39 3.09 2.39 -1.16
C VAL A 39 2.86 3.47 -2.22
N ARG A 40 2.07 4.48 -1.92
CA ARG A 40 1.85 5.67 -2.77
C ARG A 40 2.35 6.90 -2.06
N LEU A 41 3.06 7.75 -2.79
CA LEU A 41 3.63 8.99 -2.26
C LEU A 41 2.85 10.19 -2.78
N ARG A 42 2.63 11.21 -1.95
CA ARG A 42 2.06 12.49 -2.36
C ARG A 42 2.55 13.58 -1.42
N GLY A 43 3.42 14.47 -1.92
CA GLY A 43 4.03 15.51 -1.09
C GLY A 43 4.78 14.88 0.10
N ASN A 44 4.47 15.34 1.31
CA ASN A 44 5.02 14.82 2.56
C ASN A 44 4.22 13.65 3.16
N LEU A 45 3.35 12.99 2.38
CA LEU A 45 2.55 11.86 2.84
C LEU A 45 2.86 10.59 2.06
N ALA A 46 2.77 9.46 2.75
CA ALA A 46 2.83 8.13 2.15
C ALA A 46 1.65 7.28 2.60
N GLU A 47 0.93 6.68 1.67
CA GLU A 47 -0.08 5.65 1.96
C GLU A 47 0.56 4.28 1.76
N ALA A 48 0.41 3.36 2.71
CA ALA A 48 0.77 1.96 2.59
C ALA A 48 -0.52 1.12 2.69
N THR A 49 -0.96 0.58 1.55
CA THR A 49 -2.07 -0.36 1.46
C THR A 49 -1.54 -1.78 1.56
N ARG A 50 -1.98 -2.55 2.56
CA ARG A 50 -1.59 -3.95 2.70
C ARG A 50 -2.29 -4.80 1.64
N ILE A 51 -1.50 -5.56 0.88
CA ILE A 51 -2.02 -6.35 -0.26
C ILE A 51 -2.03 -7.86 0.00
N ASN A 52 -1.32 -8.33 1.03
CA ASN A 52 -1.36 -9.74 1.40
C ASN A 52 -2.30 -9.98 2.59
N PRO A 53 -3.16 -11.01 2.50
CA PRO A 53 -3.95 -11.46 3.63
C PRO A 53 -3.03 -12.11 4.67
N GLN A 54 -3.03 -11.60 5.89
CA GLN A 54 -2.40 -12.22 7.05
C GLN A 54 -3.43 -12.28 8.18
N TYR A 55 -3.45 -13.40 8.89
CA TYR A 55 -4.39 -13.59 9.99
C TYR A 55 -4.01 -12.72 11.19
N ALA A 56 -4.92 -11.82 11.57
CA ALA A 56 -4.96 -11.07 12.82
C ALA A 56 -3.61 -10.53 13.37
N PRO A 57 -2.78 -9.85 12.57
CA PRO A 57 -1.54 -9.31 13.09
C PRO A 57 -1.80 -8.06 13.96
N ARG A 58 -1.00 -7.88 15.01
CA ARG A 58 -1.12 -6.70 15.90
C ARG A 58 -0.82 -5.41 15.13
N LEU A 59 -1.69 -4.40 15.26
CA LEU A 59 -1.56 -3.14 14.52
C LEU A 59 -0.22 -2.42 14.77
N GLY A 60 0.28 -2.43 16.00
CA GLY A 60 1.57 -1.79 16.32
C GLY A 60 2.75 -2.36 15.52
N LEU A 61 2.78 -3.69 15.33
CA LEU A 61 3.79 -4.35 14.49
C LEU A 61 3.61 -3.98 13.02
N LEU A 62 2.36 -3.96 12.53
CA LEU A 62 2.07 -3.55 11.16
C LEU A 62 2.46 -2.11 10.89
N ARG A 63 2.23 -1.20 11.84
CA ARG A 63 2.64 0.21 11.73
C ARG A 63 4.15 0.36 11.60
N ALA A 64 4.93 -0.40 12.36
CA ALA A 64 6.39 -0.40 12.22
C ALA A 64 6.84 -0.92 10.84
N ARG A 65 6.21 -1.97 10.33
CA ARG A 65 6.50 -2.51 8.99
C ARG A 65 6.09 -1.55 7.88
N ALA A 66 4.92 -0.91 8.02
CA ALA A 66 4.44 0.10 7.09
C ALA A 66 5.36 1.33 7.08
N ALA A 67 5.81 1.80 8.25
CA ALA A 67 6.79 2.88 8.33
C ALA A 67 8.06 2.53 7.55
N ARG A 68 8.64 1.33 7.73
CA ARG A 68 9.81 0.89 6.96
C ARG A 68 9.52 0.78 5.46
N ALA A 69 8.33 0.32 5.08
CA ALA A 69 7.92 0.28 3.67
C ALA A 69 7.82 1.68 3.06
N MET A 70 7.27 2.65 3.80
CA MET A 70 7.19 4.05 3.39
C MET A 70 8.58 4.67 3.25
N GLN A 71 9.47 4.47 4.21
CA GLN A 71 10.87 4.92 4.14
C GLN A 71 11.60 4.33 2.92
N ALA A 72 11.42 3.03 2.66
CA ALA A 72 12.04 2.37 1.53
C ALA A 72 11.50 2.89 0.18
N ALA A 73 10.22 3.26 0.11
CA ALA A 73 9.61 3.79 -1.11
C ALA A 73 9.95 5.26 -1.35
N SER A 74 10.07 6.08 -0.30
CA SER A 74 10.28 7.53 -0.41
C SER A 74 11.73 7.98 -0.26
N GLY A 75 12.57 7.18 0.42
CA GLY A 75 13.90 7.61 0.87
C GLY A 75 13.89 8.57 2.07
N CYS A 76 12.72 8.98 2.54
CA CYS A 76 12.57 9.99 3.59
C CYS A 76 12.32 9.37 4.96
N GLN A 77 12.56 10.13 6.03
CA GLN A 77 12.23 9.68 7.38
C GLN A 77 10.71 9.69 7.60
N VAL A 78 10.18 8.71 8.32
CA VAL A 78 8.75 8.66 8.68
C VAL A 78 8.55 9.17 10.09
N MET A 79 7.77 10.23 10.25
CA MET A 79 7.52 10.93 11.53
C MET A 79 6.40 10.29 12.35
N GLY A 80 5.47 9.63 11.66
CA GLY A 80 4.36 8.97 12.31
C GLY A 80 3.53 8.20 11.29
N VAL A 81 2.80 7.19 11.77
CA VAL A 81 1.89 6.37 10.96
C VAL A 81 0.55 6.33 11.65
N LEU A 82 -0.52 6.60 10.90
CA LEU A 82 -1.92 6.54 11.31
C LEU A 82 -2.70 5.56 10.42
N GLY A 83 -3.98 5.35 10.72
CA GLY A 83 -4.84 4.42 9.98
C GLY A 83 -5.03 3.07 10.66
N ASP A 84 -5.53 2.11 9.90
CA ASP A 84 -5.87 0.76 10.35
C ASP A 84 -4.88 -0.28 9.80
N GLN A 85 -5.20 -1.56 9.95
CA GLN A 85 -4.33 -2.65 9.51
C GLN A 85 -4.29 -2.82 7.98
N ALA A 86 -5.35 -2.45 7.26
CA ALA A 86 -5.46 -2.57 5.82
C ALA A 86 -4.82 -1.38 5.11
N VAL A 87 -5.04 -0.16 5.61
CA VAL A 87 -4.46 1.06 5.02
C VAL A 87 -3.88 1.96 6.10
N MET A 88 -2.62 2.35 5.90
CA MET A 88 -1.87 3.20 6.81
C MET A 88 -1.35 4.42 6.08
N THR A 89 -1.41 5.59 6.72
CA THR A 89 -0.88 6.84 6.18
C THR A 89 0.23 7.35 7.08
N GLY A 90 1.39 7.62 6.50
CA GLY A 90 2.54 8.17 7.19
C GLY A 90 2.84 9.61 6.77
N ILE A 91 3.43 10.36 7.69
CA ILE A 91 4.01 11.69 7.43
C ILE A 91 5.50 11.49 7.20
N LEU A 92 5.99 12.02 6.09
CA LEU A 92 7.39 12.00 5.68
C LEU A 92 8.05 13.33 6.05
N ASP A 93 9.24 13.23 6.62
CA ASP A 93 10.21 14.32 6.65
C ASP A 93 11.23 14.08 5.54
N CYS A 94 10.89 14.60 4.37
CA CYS A 94 11.84 14.79 3.29
C CYS A 94 12.42 16.19 3.49
N SER A 95 13.32 16.36 4.46
CA SER A 95 14.20 17.53 4.46
C SER A 95 14.72 17.66 3.05
N SER A 96 14.52 18.80 2.41
CA SER A 96 14.85 19.03 1.00
C SER A 96 16.36 18.87 0.79
N GLU A 97 16.84 17.63 0.71
CA GLU A 97 18.10 17.30 0.09
C GLU A 97 17.82 17.26 -1.41
N THR A 98 17.46 18.45 -1.89
CA THR A 98 17.61 18.84 -3.28
C THR A 98 19.11 19.02 -3.47
N ASP A 99 19.76 18.05 -4.10
CA ASP A 99 20.92 18.33 -4.94
C ASP A 99 20.41 18.55 -6.37
#